data_AF-A0A239PFU3-F1
#
_entry.id   AF-A0A239PFU3-F1
#
_cell.length_a   1.000
_cell.length_b   1.000
_cell.length_c   1.000
_cell.angle_alpha   90.00
_cell.angle_beta   90.00
_cell.angle_gamma   90.00
#
_symmetry.space_group_name_H-M   'P 1'
#
loop_
_entity.id
_entity.type
_entity.pdbx_description
1 polymer ?
#
loop_
_entity_poly.entity_id
_entity_poly.type
_entity_poly.pdbx_seq_one_letter_code
_entity_poly.pdbx_strand_id
1 'polypeptide(L)'
;MGYVIIRPAADADEYVIWCTGTEQPLAVGDRDEIAADVAALEPDRGDIVARLDHVDLHGSSMTAYPFGWWDHGAFLYQHGRGLLPRNRLGEAARLLAAADHDTAADDLLDPVDAGAEAPGGD
;
A
#
# COMPACT_ATOMS: atom_id res chain seq x y z
N MET A 1 4.98 10.92 -10.11
CA MET A 1 5.13 10.27 -8.79
C MET A 1 4.79 8.80 -8.96
N GLY A 2 5.60 7.86 -8.48
CA GLY A 2 5.30 6.43 -8.60
C GLY A 2 4.30 5.98 -7.54
N TYR A 3 3.35 5.14 -7.93
CA TYR A 3 2.41 4.52 -7.00
C TYR A 3 2.05 3.10 -7.45
N VAL A 4 1.55 2.30 -6.52
CA VAL A 4 0.94 1.00 -6.78
C VAL A 4 -0.45 0.95 -6.17
N ILE A 5 -1.32 0.12 -6.75
CA ILE A 5 -2.60 -0.21 -6.15
C ILE A 5 -2.39 -1.50 -5.37
N ILE A 6 -2.84 -1.55 -4.12
CA ILE A 6 -2.71 -2.70 -3.23
C ILE A 6 -4.09 -3.04 -2.70
N ARG A 7 -4.42 -4.33 -2.66
CA ARG A 7 -5.64 -4.83 -2.03
C ARG A 7 -5.32 -5.36 -0.64
N PRO A 8 -5.73 -4.73 0.47
CA PRO A 8 -5.29 -5.11 1.82
C PRO A 8 -5.63 -6.56 2.19
N ALA A 9 -6.78 -7.08 1.75
CA ALA A 9 -7.23 -8.44 1.99
C ALA A 9 -7.91 -9.04 0.76
N ALA A 10 -7.72 -10.34 0.52
CA ALA A 10 -8.25 -11.03 -0.67
C ALA A 10 -9.78 -11.18 -0.67
N ASP A 11 -10.39 -11.11 0.51
CA ASP A 11 -11.82 -11.30 0.75
C ASP A 11 -12.60 -9.98 0.97
N ALA A 12 -11.93 -8.83 0.91
CA ALA A 12 -12.54 -7.51 1.03
C ALA A 12 -12.48 -6.75 -0.30
N ASP A 13 -13.54 -6.02 -0.64
CA ASP A 13 -13.54 -5.08 -1.78
C ASP A 13 -12.99 -3.72 -1.32
N GLU A 14 -11.72 -3.71 -0.94
CA GLU A 14 -11.01 -2.52 -0.47
C GLU A 14 -9.65 -2.46 -1.15
N TYR A 15 -9.28 -1.29 -1.64
CA TYR A 15 -8.03 -1.05 -2.35
C TYR A 15 -7.41 0.23 -1.83
N VAL A 16 -6.08 0.29 -1.89
CA VAL A 16 -5.28 1.40 -1.43
C VAL A 16 -4.35 1.82 -2.56
N ILE A 17 -4.34 3.12 -2.87
CA ILE A 17 -3.29 3.72 -3.70
C ILE A 17 -2.11 3.99 -2.79
N TRP A 18 -1.01 3.29 -2.99
CA TRP A 18 0.21 3.43 -2.20
C TRP A 18 1.27 4.22 -2.98
N CYS A 19 1.70 5.35 -2.44
CA CYS A 19 2.81 6.12 -2.99
C CYS A 19 4.14 5.44 -2.66
N THR A 20 4.87 5.00 -3.68
CA THR A 20 6.19 4.38 -3.49
C THR A 20 7.28 5.42 -3.19
N GLY A 21 7.01 6.70 -3.47
CA GLY A 21 7.96 7.79 -3.23
C GLY A 21 7.94 8.31 -1.81
N THR A 22 6.76 8.42 -1.19
CA THR A 22 6.58 8.91 0.18
C THR A 22 6.29 7.79 1.18
N GLU A 23 6.15 6.55 0.69
CA GLU A 23 5.89 5.35 1.50
C GLU A 23 4.63 5.51 2.37
N GLN A 24 3.55 5.97 1.75
CA GLN A 24 2.28 6.27 2.40
C GLN A 24 1.09 5.96 1.49
N PRO A 25 -0.07 5.62 2.06
CA PRO A 25 -1.31 5.57 1.30
C PRO A 25 -1.75 6.99 0.88
N LEU A 26 -2.28 7.10 -0.34
CA LEU A 26 -2.82 8.33 -0.93
C LEU A 26 -4.34 8.33 -0.96
N ALA A 27 -4.95 7.16 -1.14
CA ALA A 27 -6.38 6.97 -1.24
C ALA A 27 -6.73 5.55 -0.81
N VAL A 28 -7.98 5.37 -0.38
CA VAL A 28 -8.60 4.09 -0.08
C VAL A 28 -10.05 4.14 -0.52
N GLY A 29 -10.53 3.03 -1.08
CA GLY A 29 -11.90 2.91 -1.55
C GLY A 29 -12.19 1.51 -2.05
N ASP A 30 -13.39 1.32 -2.56
CA ASP A 30 -13.75 0.15 -3.33
C ASP A 30 -13.08 0.15 -4.71
N ARG A 31 -13.39 -0.87 -5.52
CA ARG A 31 -12.80 -1.01 -6.86
C ARG A 31 -13.09 0.18 -7.78
N ASP A 32 -14.33 0.67 -7.77
CA ASP A 32 -14.79 1.71 -8.68
C ASP A 32 -14.25 3.08 -8.25
N GLU A 33 -14.20 3.34 -6.94
CA GLU A 33 -13.59 4.52 -6.35
C GLU A 33 -12.09 4.60 -6.70
N ILE A 34 -11.34 3.50 -6.50
CA ILE A 34 -9.92 3.48 -6.86
C ILE A 34 -9.70 3.56 -8.38
N ALA A 35 -10.60 3.00 -9.19
CA ALA A 35 -10.52 3.17 -10.64
C ALA A 35 -10.65 4.65 -11.04
N ALA A 36 -11.58 5.38 -10.42
CA ALA A 36 -11.78 6.81 -10.66
C ALA A 36 -10.57 7.64 -10.19
N ASP A 37 -10.03 7.38 -9.00
CA ASP A 37 -8.85 8.05 -8.47
C ASP A 37 -7.61 7.82 -9.36
N VAL A 38 -7.41 6.58 -9.82
CA VAL A 38 -6.32 6.22 -10.75
C VAL A 38 -6.48 6.95 -12.09
N ALA A 39 -7.70 7.01 -12.63
CA ALA A 39 -7.97 7.76 -13.86
C ALA A 39 -7.68 9.25 -13.72
N ALA A 40 -7.91 9.83 -12.53
CA ALA A 40 -7.58 11.23 -12.24
C ALA A 40 -6.06 11.45 -12.12
N LEU A 41 -5.31 10.48 -11.58
CA LEU A 41 -3.85 10.55 -11.43
C LEU A 41 -3.09 10.29 -12.75
N GLU A 42 -3.62 9.43 -13.62
CA GLU A 42 -2.98 9.01 -14.87
C GLU A 42 -3.98 9.05 -16.06
N PRO A 43 -4.44 10.24 -16.49
CA PRO A 43 -5.51 10.37 -17.50
C PRO A 43 -5.16 9.78 -18.87
N ASP A 44 -3.86 9.70 -19.20
CA ASP A 44 -3.38 9.18 -20.48
C ASP A 44 -3.10 7.67 -20.45
N ARG A 45 -3.22 7.01 -19.29
CA ARG A 45 -2.92 5.59 -19.16
C ARG A 45 -4.17 4.75 -19.42
N GLY A 46 -4.19 4.10 -20.59
CA GLY A 46 -5.21 3.13 -20.93
C GLY A 46 -5.03 1.82 -20.14
N ASP A 47 -6.15 1.22 -19.76
CA ASP A 47 -6.29 -0.11 -19.14
C ASP A 47 -6.18 -0.20 -17.60
N ILE A 48 -7.00 0.61 -16.93
CA ILE A 48 -7.22 0.52 -15.47
C ILE A 48 -7.87 -0.83 -15.10
N VAL A 49 -8.76 -1.36 -15.95
CA VAL A 49 -9.48 -2.61 -15.69
C VAL A 49 -8.51 -3.79 -15.59
N ALA A 50 -7.64 -4.01 -16.58
CA ALA A 50 -6.68 -5.11 -16.50
C ALA A 50 -5.69 -4.95 -15.34
N ARG A 51 -5.36 -3.70 -14.98
CA ARG A 51 -4.52 -3.40 -13.82
C ARG A 51 -5.21 -3.81 -12.51
N LEU A 52 -6.51 -3.55 -12.35
CA LEU A 52 -7.28 -3.96 -11.18
C LEU A 52 -7.55 -5.47 -11.17
N ASP A 53 -7.76 -6.10 -12.33
CA ASP A 53 -7.87 -7.57 -12.44
C ASP A 53 -6.56 -8.23 -11.98
N HIS A 54 -5.41 -7.64 -12.34
CA HIS A 54 -4.12 -8.09 -11.83
C HIS A 54 -4.00 -7.93 -10.31
N VAL A 55 -4.50 -6.82 -9.75
CA VAL A 55 -4.54 -6.60 -8.30
C VAL A 55 -5.40 -7.65 -7.59
N ASP A 56 -6.52 -8.08 -8.17
CA ASP A 56 -7.34 -9.15 -7.57
C ASP A 56 -6.61 -10.48 -7.50
N LEU A 57 -5.83 -10.79 -8.53
CA LEU A 57 -5.12 -12.04 -8.63
C LEU A 57 -3.88 -12.07 -7.72
N HIS A 58 -3.15 -10.96 -7.63
CA HIS A 58 -1.83 -10.90 -7.00
C HIS A 58 -1.77 -10.06 -5.74
N GLY A 59 -2.76 -9.22 -5.48
CA GLY A 59 -2.83 -8.30 -4.34
C GLY A 59 -2.18 -6.95 -4.60
N SER A 60 -1.52 -6.76 -5.74
CA SER A 60 -0.85 -5.51 -6.10
C SER A 60 -0.82 -5.32 -7.62
N SER A 61 -0.77 -4.06 -8.05
CA SER A 61 -0.62 -3.70 -9.47
C SER A 61 0.82 -3.81 -9.99
N MET A 62 1.80 -4.15 -9.15
CA MET A 62 3.21 -4.25 -9.53
C MET A 62 3.49 -5.55 -10.28
N THR A 63 3.92 -5.44 -11.54
CA THR A 63 4.21 -6.58 -12.42
C THR A 63 5.71 -6.92 -12.49
N ALA A 64 6.59 -5.95 -12.27
CA ALA A 64 8.04 -6.12 -12.46
C ALA A 64 8.72 -6.84 -11.29
N TYR A 65 8.14 -6.80 -10.09
CA TYR A 65 8.64 -7.45 -8.87
C TYR A 65 7.47 -7.64 -7.87
N PRO A 66 7.53 -8.61 -6.93
CA PRO A 66 6.38 -9.01 -6.11
C PRO A 66 6.08 -8.04 -4.93
N PHE A 67 6.27 -6.74 -5.13
CA PHE A 67 5.94 -5.75 -4.11
C PHE A 67 4.43 -5.61 -3.94
N GLY A 68 3.98 -5.74 -2.70
CA GLY A 68 2.56 -5.74 -2.36
C GLY A 68 1.81 -6.97 -2.82
N TRP A 69 2.48 -8.03 -3.28
CA TRP A 69 1.82 -9.31 -3.56
C TRP A 69 1.23 -9.92 -2.28
N TRP A 70 0.41 -10.97 -2.39
CA TRP A 70 -0.30 -11.54 -1.23
C TRP A 70 0.62 -12.03 -0.09
N ASP A 71 1.85 -12.43 -0.39
CA ASP A 71 2.88 -12.81 0.58
C ASP A 71 3.62 -11.62 1.20
N HIS A 72 3.38 -10.40 0.69
CA HIS A 72 3.96 -9.16 1.22
C HIS A 72 3.18 -8.70 2.46
N GLY A 73 3.71 -9.05 3.64
CA GLY A 73 3.02 -8.87 4.93
C GLY A 73 3.00 -7.44 5.48
N ALA A 74 3.98 -6.60 5.15
CA ALA A 74 4.06 -5.23 5.67
C ALA A 74 4.88 -4.31 4.76
N PHE A 75 4.65 -3.01 4.83
CA PHE A 75 5.21 -1.98 3.96
C PHE A 75 6.05 -1.01 4.77
N LEU A 76 7.24 -0.63 4.28
CA LEU A 76 7.98 0.48 4.88
C LEU A 76 7.10 1.73 4.87
N TYR A 77 7.01 2.42 6.00
CA TYR A 77 6.20 3.62 6.15
C TYR A 77 7.09 4.85 6.37
N GLN A 78 6.84 5.92 5.62
CA GLN A 78 7.50 7.22 5.75
C GLN A 78 9.04 7.15 5.89
N HIS A 79 9.72 6.42 5.01
CA HIS A 79 11.18 6.29 5.00
C HIS A 79 11.74 5.61 6.25
N GLY A 80 11.06 4.57 6.72
CA GLY A 80 11.53 3.73 7.83
C GLY A 80 11.09 4.17 9.21
N ARG A 81 9.99 4.94 9.33
CA ARG A 81 9.36 5.18 10.64
C ARG A 81 8.82 3.89 11.28
N GLY A 82 8.44 2.93 10.45
CA GLY A 82 7.88 1.65 10.87
C GLY A 82 7.51 0.78 9.68
N LEU A 83 7.02 -0.40 9.98
CA LEU A 83 6.38 -1.29 9.02
C LEU A 83 4.88 -1.19 9.22
N LEU A 84 4.14 -0.83 8.16
CA LEU A 84 2.69 -0.84 8.17
C LEU A 84 2.19 -2.21 7.70
N PRO A 85 1.51 -3.00 8.55
CA PRO A 85 0.97 -4.29 8.15
C PRO A 85 -0.03 -4.18 7.00
N ARG A 86 -0.03 -5.16 6.10
CA ARG A 86 -0.91 -5.18 4.92
C ARG A 86 -2.38 -4.98 5.27
N ASN A 87 -2.86 -5.68 6.29
CA ASN A 87 -4.24 -5.61 6.75
C ASN A 87 -4.60 -4.28 7.43
N ARG A 88 -3.63 -3.41 7.72
CA ARG A 88 -3.82 -2.08 8.30
C ARG A 88 -3.72 -0.94 7.28
N LEU A 89 -3.37 -1.24 6.01
CA LEU A 89 -3.24 -0.24 4.95
C LEU A 89 -4.51 0.62 4.80
N GLY A 90 -5.68 0.00 4.79
CA GLY A 90 -6.95 0.72 4.63
C GLY A 90 -7.28 1.61 5.82
N GLU A 91 -6.94 1.20 7.04
CA GLU A 91 -7.12 2.03 8.25
C GLU A 91 -6.18 3.24 8.23
N ALA A 92 -4.89 3.02 7.92
CA ALA A 92 -3.91 4.09 7.80
C ALA A 92 -4.32 5.14 6.75
N ALA A 93 -4.80 4.69 5.58
CA ALA A 93 -5.28 5.58 4.53
C ALA A 93 -6.44 6.48 4.99
N ARG A 94 -7.40 5.94 5.74
CA ARG A 94 -8.51 6.71 6.30
C ARG A 94 -8.04 7.73 7.35
N LEU A 95 -7.09 7.35 8.20
CA LEU A 95 -6.51 8.25 9.20
C LEU A 95 -5.79 9.44 8.56
N LEU A 96 -4.99 9.19 7.52
CA LEU A 96 -4.31 10.27 6.77
C LEU A 96 -5.29 11.19 6.04
N ALA A 97 -6.37 10.64 5.47
CA ALA A 97 -7.40 11.44 4.80
C ALA A 97 -8.18 12.36 5.76
N ALA A 98 -8.24 12.03 7.05
CA ALA A 98 -8.97 12.80 8.06
C ALA A 98 -8.27 14.11 8.50
N ALA A 99 -7.17 14.52 7.84
CA ALA A 99 -6.46 15.80 7.94
C ALA A 99 -5.84 16.20 9.30
N ASP A 100 -6.14 15.52 10.41
CA ASP A 100 -5.61 15.85 11.76
C ASP A 100 -4.93 14.66 12.48
N HIS A 101 -4.73 13.54 11.79
CA HIS A 101 -4.46 12.23 12.43
C HIS A 101 -3.18 11.54 11.94
N ASP A 102 -2.17 12.29 11.47
CA ASP A 102 -0.86 11.75 11.05
C ASP A 102 -0.21 10.87 12.14
N THR A 103 -0.29 11.30 13.41
CA THR A 103 0.21 10.54 14.56
C THR A 103 -0.62 9.30 14.88
N ALA A 104 -1.90 9.26 14.52
CA ALA A 104 -2.73 8.06 14.72
C ALA A 104 -2.36 6.94 13.74
N ALA A 105 -1.85 7.28 12.55
CA ALA A 105 -1.32 6.29 11.62
C ALA A 105 -0.01 5.65 12.15
N ASP A 106 0.78 6.39 12.92
CA ASP A 106 2.00 5.88 13.55
C ASP A 106 1.69 4.77 14.58
N ASP A 107 0.54 4.82 15.26
CA ASP A 107 0.09 3.78 16.21
C ASP A 107 -0.21 2.43 15.52
N LEU A 108 -0.36 2.42 14.19
CA LEU A 108 -0.59 1.20 13.41
C LEU A 108 0.69 0.48 13.02
N LEU A 109 1.85 1.10 13.25
CA LEU A 109 3.13 0.60 12.76
C LEU A 109 3.69 -0.48 13.70
N ASP A 110 4.15 -1.56 13.09
CA ASP A 110 5.06 -2.47 13.75
C ASP A 110 6.48 -1.86 13.71
N PRO A 111 7.31 -2.08 14.74
CA PRO A 111 8.68 -1.63 14.72
C PRO A 111 9.41 -2.27 13.51
N VAL A 112 10.27 -1.50 12.86
CA VAL A 112 11.26 -2.06 11.94
C VAL A 112 12.23 -2.85 12.81
N ASP A 113 12.05 -4.17 12.93
CA ASP A 113 12.82 -5.01 13.83
C ASP A 113 14.33 -4.69 13.73
N ALA A 114 14.96 -4.36 14.85
CA ALA A 114 16.40 -4.04 14.91
C ALA A 114 17.28 -5.32 14.84
N GLY A 115 16.75 -6.42 14.31
CA GLY A 115 17.22 -7.77 14.57
C GLY A 115 17.18 -8.69 13.35
N ALA A 116 17.87 -8.29 12.27
CA ALA A 116 18.69 -9.28 11.59
C ALA A 116 20.10 -9.13 12.16
N GLU A 117 20.40 -9.91 13.22
CA GLU A 117 21.78 -10.07 13.67
C GLU A 117 22.66 -10.34 12.44
N ALA A 118 23.69 -9.50 12.25
CA ALA A 118 24.75 -9.82 11.31
C ALA A 118 25.23 -11.24 11.66
N PRO A 119 25.39 -12.15 10.68
CA PRO A 119 25.95 -13.46 10.97
C PRO A 119 27.30 -13.24 11.65
N GLY A 120 27.38 -13.67 12.91
CA GLY A 120 28.59 -13.59 13.71
C GLY A 120 29.77 -14.13 12.91
N GLY A 121 30.81 -13.30 12.80
CA GLY A 121 32.09 -13.78 12.35
C GLY A 121 32.64 -14.74 13.39
N ASP A 122 32.96 -15.96 12.92
CA ASP A 122 34.04 -16.77 13.46
C ASP A 122 34.96 -17.15 12.29
#